data_AF-A0A150WHA6-F1
#
_entry.id   AF-A0A150WHA6-F1
#
_cell.length_a   1.000
_cell.length_b   1.000
_cell.length_c   1.000
_cell.angle_alpha   90.00
_cell.angle_beta   90.00
_cell.angle_gamma   90.00
#
_symmetry.space_group_name_H-M   'P 1'
#
loop_
_entity.id
_entity.type
_entity.pdbx_description
1 polymer ?
#
loop_
_entity_poly.entity_id
_entity_poly.type
_entity_poly.pdbx_seq_one_letter_code
_entity_poly.pdbx_strand_id
1 'polypeptide(L)'
;MASGTLTSRILGLFRDIALGALFDRTVTDAWTAAFRIPNLFRRLLGEGSLSVSFIPVFMEEKAGDPSGLRAKNVANGVYSVLLIGMGILTLLGVVFVEPLFRLLLSDLYVLSAEKWELTLRMGRIMFGFTFFVTMYAFYMGLLNALGSFGLPALAPALLNVSMLIFTFMPPEWFQGAGDGLAWGVLVGGMLQAGLLFLGLRSRGGLPRWLGLGWVPKR
;
A
#
# COMPACT_ATOMS: atom_id res chain seq x y z
N MET A 1 -17.82 -3.35 10.00
CA MET A 1 -16.68 -4.07 9.40
C MET A 1 -17.12 -4.92 8.20
N ALA A 2 -18.15 -5.78 8.32
CA ALA A 2 -18.62 -6.63 7.22
C ALA A 2 -19.04 -5.87 5.94
N SER A 3 -19.71 -4.71 6.06
CA SER A 3 -20.13 -3.90 4.91
C SER A 3 -18.95 -3.39 4.08
N GLY A 4 -17.91 -2.84 4.72
CA GLY A 4 -16.70 -2.35 4.02
C GLY A 4 -15.96 -3.45 3.26
N THR A 5 -15.87 -4.64 3.85
CA THR A 5 -15.28 -5.82 3.19
C THR A 5 -16.11 -6.25 1.97
N LEU A 6 -17.44 -6.28 2.08
CA LEU A 6 -18.31 -6.62 0.96
C LEU A 6 -18.21 -5.60 -0.18
N THR A 7 -18.25 -4.30 0.14
CA THR A 7 -18.08 -3.24 -0.86
C THR A 7 -16.75 -3.37 -1.59
N SER A 8 -15.65 -3.58 -0.87
CA SER A 8 -14.34 -3.77 -1.51
C SER A 8 -14.28 -5.02 -2.37
N ARG A 9 -14.97 -6.11 -2.00
CA ARG A 9 -15.01 -7.35 -2.81
C ARG A 9 -15.79 -7.16 -4.09
N ILE A 10 -16.95 -6.49 -4.03
CA ILE A 10 -17.77 -6.17 -5.20
C ILE A 10 -16.99 -5.26 -6.16
N LEU A 11 -16.35 -4.22 -5.65
CA LEU A 11 -15.51 -3.34 -6.48
C LEU A 11 -14.29 -4.06 -7.05
N GLY A 12 -13.68 -4.96 -6.29
CA GLY A 12 -12.60 -5.82 -6.78
C GLY A 12 -13.06 -6.73 -7.93
N LEU A 13 -14.27 -7.30 -7.83
CA LEU A 13 -14.87 -8.07 -8.92
C LEU A 13 -15.07 -7.22 -10.18
N PHE A 14 -15.62 -6.00 -10.04
CA PHE A 14 -15.77 -5.10 -11.18
C PHE A 14 -14.44 -4.71 -11.82
N ARG A 15 -13.40 -4.49 -11.00
CA ARG A 15 -12.04 -4.30 -11.52
C ARG A 15 -11.62 -5.50 -12.34
N ASP A 16 -11.75 -6.71 -11.82
CA ASP A 16 -11.29 -7.92 -12.51
C ASP A 16 -12.06 -8.16 -13.83
N ILE A 17 -13.36 -7.87 -13.85
CA ILE A 17 -14.17 -7.88 -15.08
C ILE A 17 -13.66 -6.82 -16.08
N ALA A 18 -13.40 -5.59 -15.62
CA ALA A 18 -12.88 -4.53 -16.48
C ALA A 18 -11.50 -4.90 -17.07
N LEU A 19 -10.63 -5.54 -16.28
CA LEU A 19 -9.34 -6.02 -16.77
C LEU A 19 -9.48 -7.03 -17.90
N GLY A 20 -10.36 -8.02 -17.75
CA GLY A 20 -10.59 -9.03 -18.78
C GLY A 20 -11.33 -8.51 -20.02
N ALA A 21 -12.09 -7.42 -19.88
CA ALA A 21 -12.85 -6.83 -20.98
C ALA A 21 -12.05 -5.81 -21.81
N LEU A 22 -11.13 -5.07 -21.18
CA LEU A 22 -10.44 -3.94 -21.80
C LEU A 22 -9.00 -4.23 -22.23
N PHE A 23 -8.36 -5.23 -21.62
CA PHE A 23 -6.95 -5.53 -21.85
C PHE A 23 -6.77 -6.95 -22.36
N ASP A 24 -5.77 -7.15 -23.21
CA ASP A 24 -5.38 -8.47 -23.64
C ASP A 24 -4.62 -9.24 -22.55
N ARG A 25 -4.25 -10.48 -22.87
CA ARG A 25 -3.52 -11.35 -21.95
C ARG A 25 -2.10 -10.85 -21.66
N THR A 26 -1.47 -10.17 -22.60
CA THR A 26 -0.11 -9.64 -22.43
C THR A 26 -0.09 -8.58 -21.34
N VAL A 27 -1.02 -7.61 -21.42
CA VAL A 27 -1.16 -6.52 -20.45
C VAL A 27 -1.60 -7.04 -19.08
N THR A 28 -2.59 -7.92 -19.02
CA THR A 28 -3.10 -8.45 -17.74
C THR A 28 -2.08 -9.32 -17.01
N ASP A 29 -1.31 -10.14 -17.73
CA ASP A 29 -0.21 -10.91 -17.14
C ASP A 29 0.95 -9.99 -16.68
N ALA A 30 1.22 -8.91 -17.41
CA ALA A 30 2.23 -7.92 -17.05
C ALA A 30 1.86 -7.16 -15.78
N TRP A 31 0.61 -6.71 -15.68
CA TRP A 31 0.05 -6.11 -14.47
C TRP A 31 0.13 -7.07 -13.29
N THR A 32 -0.31 -8.32 -13.48
CA THR A 32 -0.31 -9.33 -12.43
C THR A 32 1.09 -9.59 -11.90
N ALA A 33 2.10 -9.66 -12.77
CA ALA A 33 3.50 -9.81 -12.39
C ALA A 33 4.02 -8.57 -11.65
N ALA A 34 3.78 -7.38 -12.18
CA ALA A 34 4.20 -6.11 -11.58
C ALA A 34 3.60 -5.89 -10.18
N PHE A 35 2.33 -6.27 -9.98
CA PHE A 35 1.62 -6.09 -8.72
C PHE A 35 2.01 -7.10 -7.62
N ARG A 36 2.82 -8.13 -7.92
CA ARG A 36 3.23 -9.13 -6.92
C ARG A 36 3.96 -8.51 -5.73
N ILE A 37 4.96 -7.67 -6.00
CA ILE A 37 5.76 -7.07 -4.92
C ILE A 37 4.91 -6.15 -4.06
N PRO A 38 4.19 -5.16 -4.60
CA PRO A 38 3.39 -4.28 -3.75
C PRO A 38 2.28 -5.03 -2.99
N ASN A 39 1.68 -6.06 -3.59
CA ASN A 39 0.70 -6.89 -2.91
C ASN A 39 1.32 -7.75 -1.79
N LEU A 40 2.59 -8.18 -1.93
CA LEU A 40 3.31 -8.84 -0.85
C LEU A 40 3.43 -7.92 0.37
N PHE A 41 3.87 -6.66 0.19
CA PHE A 41 3.94 -5.69 1.28
C PHE A 41 2.58 -5.40 1.92
N ARG A 42 1.54 -5.25 1.11
CA ARG A 42 0.15 -5.12 1.58
C ARG A 42 -0.25 -6.26 2.51
N ARG A 43 0.08 -7.50 2.15
CA ARG A 43 -0.25 -8.70 2.94
C ARG A 43 0.63 -8.80 4.20
N LEU A 44 1.94 -8.62 4.06
CA LEU A 44 2.87 -8.73 5.18
C LEU A 44 2.57 -7.69 6.25
N LEU A 45 2.43 -6.42 5.89
CA LEU A 45 2.32 -5.32 6.85
C LEU A 45 0.87 -4.99 7.18
N GLY A 46 -0.05 -5.07 6.21
CA GLY A 46 -1.46 -4.74 6.40
C GLY A 46 -2.31 -5.84 7.02
N GLU A 47 -2.08 -7.10 6.63
CA GLU A 47 -2.93 -8.22 7.04
C GLU A 47 -2.37 -9.02 8.23
N GLY A 48 -1.05 -8.94 8.53
CA GLY A 48 -0.41 -9.89 9.44
C GLY A 48 0.57 -9.32 10.47
N SER A 49 1.73 -8.83 10.05
CA SER A 49 2.85 -8.62 10.98
C SER A 49 2.67 -7.40 11.87
N LEU A 50 2.25 -6.26 11.31
CA LEU A 50 2.19 -5.02 12.06
C LEU A 50 1.10 -5.07 13.13
N SER A 51 -0.08 -5.57 12.78
CA SER A 51 -1.19 -5.71 13.73
C SER A 51 -0.87 -6.67 14.88
N VAL A 52 -0.09 -7.73 14.64
CA VAL A 52 0.28 -8.72 15.67
C VAL A 52 1.40 -8.21 16.59
N SER A 53 2.38 -7.48 16.06
CA SER A 53 3.55 -7.05 16.85
C SER A 53 3.43 -5.65 17.43
N PHE A 54 2.81 -4.70 16.72
CA PHE A 54 2.76 -3.29 17.15
C PHE A 54 1.57 -3.00 18.07
N ILE A 55 0.37 -3.52 17.76
CA ILE A 55 -0.85 -3.18 18.52
C ILE A 55 -0.75 -3.57 20.00
N PRO A 56 -0.29 -4.80 20.38
CA PRO A 56 -0.19 -5.18 21.78
C PRO A 56 0.73 -4.24 22.58
N VAL A 57 1.91 -3.95 22.03
CA VAL A 57 2.91 -3.06 22.66
C VAL A 57 2.35 -1.64 22.80
N PHE A 58 1.70 -1.12 21.76
CA PHE A 58 1.06 0.20 21.82
C PHE A 58 -0.03 0.27 22.91
N MET A 59 -0.84 -0.78 23.03
CA MET A 59 -1.93 -0.84 24.01
C MET A 59 -1.42 -1.01 25.44
N GLU A 60 -0.37 -1.80 25.64
CA GLU A 60 0.31 -1.96 26.93
C GLU A 60 0.88 -0.63 27.43
N GLU A 61 1.65 0.07 26.58
CA GLU A 61 2.21 1.38 26.92
C GLU A 61 1.12 2.43 27.15
N LYS A 62 -0.02 2.33 26.46
CA LYS A 62 -1.16 3.22 26.66
C LYS A 62 -1.88 2.95 27.98
N ALA A 63 -1.95 1.69 28.41
CA ALA A 63 -2.57 1.30 29.67
C ALA A 63 -1.67 1.66 30.88
N GLY A 64 -0.35 1.52 30.72
CA GLY A 64 0.64 1.80 31.76
C GLY A 64 0.98 3.28 31.97
N ASP A 65 0.54 4.18 31.07
CA ASP A 65 0.83 5.61 31.13
C ASP A 65 -0.44 6.44 30.86
N PRO A 66 -1.10 6.98 31.91
CA PRO A 66 -2.29 7.83 31.76
C PRO A 66 -2.09 9.07 30.89
N SER A 67 -0.85 9.55 30.73
CA SER A 67 -0.54 10.67 29.83
C SER A 67 -0.54 10.27 28.34
N GLY A 68 -0.45 8.97 28.05
CA GLY A 68 -0.35 8.40 26.71
C GLY A 68 0.96 8.75 25.99
N LEU A 69 1.95 9.30 26.68
CA LEU A 69 3.21 9.75 26.10
C LEU A 69 4.06 8.56 25.65
N ARG A 70 4.10 7.48 26.44
CA ARG A 70 4.85 6.27 26.07
C ARG A 70 4.29 5.60 24.81
N ALA A 71 2.97 5.43 24.72
CA ALA A 71 2.30 4.90 23.53
C ALA A 71 2.57 5.78 22.29
N LYS A 72 2.55 7.11 22.45
CA LYS A 72 2.93 8.05 21.38
C LYS A 72 4.37 7.87 20.94
N ASN A 73 5.31 7.68 21.86
CA ASN A 73 6.72 7.46 21.53
C ASN A 73 6.93 6.16 20.73
N VAL A 74 6.25 5.07 21.10
CA VAL A 74 6.29 3.82 20.32
C VAL A 74 5.74 4.04 18.91
N ALA A 75 4.57 4.67 18.79
CA ALA A 75 3.97 4.97 17.48
C ALA A 75 4.89 5.87 16.62
N ASN A 76 5.49 6.89 17.22
CA ASN A 76 6.42 7.81 16.55
C ASN A 76 7.71 7.11 16.10
N GLY A 77 8.25 6.20 16.92
CA GLY A 77 9.44 5.40 16.59
C GLY A 77 9.17 4.47 15.40
N VAL A 78 8.09 3.69 15.46
CA VAL A 78 7.68 2.80 14.36
C VAL A 78 7.39 3.59 13.09
N TYR A 79 6.67 4.71 13.20
CA TYR A 79 6.41 5.60 12.07
C TYR A 79 7.70 6.10 11.43
N SER A 80 8.69 6.53 12.22
CA SER A 80 9.96 7.04 11.72
C SER A 80 10.74 5.97 10.95
N VAL A 81 10.80 4.75 11.48
CA VAL A 81 11.45 3.60 10.84
C VAL A 81 10.74 3.24 9.53
N LEU A 82 9.41 3.15 9.54
CA LEU A 82 8.65 2.84 8.34
C LEU A 82 8.76 3.95 7.30
N LEU A 83 8.71 5.22 7.69
CA LEU A 83 8.79 6.36 6.79
C LEU A 83 10.13 6.36 6.02
N ILE A 84 11.25 6.26 6.75
CA ILE A 84 12.59 6.28 6.14
C ILE A 84 12.87 4.95 5.43
N GLY A 85 12.63 3.83 6.11
CA GLY A 85 12.92 2.49 5.60
C GLY A 85 12.14 2.19 4.32
N MET A 86 10.83 2.46 4.31
CA MET A 86 10.02 2.27 3.11
C MET A 86 10.29 3.32 2.04
N GLY A 87 10.63 4.56 2.42
CA GLY A 87 11.04 5.58 1.45
C GLY A 87 12.27 5.14 0.67
N ILE A 88 13.32 4.70 1.37
CA ILE A 88 14.54 4.16 0.77
C ILE A 88 14.22 2.91 -0.05
N LEU A 89 13.47 1.96 0.51
CA LEU A 89 13.13 0.71 -0.16
C LEU A 89 12.34 0.93 -1.45
N THR A 90 11.38 1.85 -1.44
CA THR A 90 10.63 2.22 -2.64
C THR A 90 11.53 2.85 -3.69
N LEU A 91 12.42 3.78 -3.32
CA LEU A 91 13.37 4.37 -4.26
C LEU A 91 14.29 3.32 -4.89
N LEU A 92 14.87 2.44 -4.05
CA LEU A 92 15.68 1.33 -4.53
C LEU A 92 14.86 0.39 -5.44
N GLY A 93 13.63 0.08 -5.07
CA GLY A 93 12.75 -0.77 -5.86
C GLY A 93 12.40 -0.20 -7.24
N VAL A 94 12.20 1.12 -7.34
CA VAL A 94 11.98 1.80 -8.63
C VAL A 94 13.25 1.74 -9.50
N VAL A 95 14.41 2.01 -8.91
CA VAL A 95 15.71 2.01 -9.63
C VAL A 95 16.10 0.61 -10.07
N PHE A 96 15.97 -0.38 -9.19
CA PHE A 96 16.39 -1.76 -9.39
C PHE A 96 15.25 -2.70 -9.79
N VAL A 97 14.14 -2.17 -10.32
CA VAL A 97 12.97 -2.99 -10.70
C VAL A 97 13.35 -4.10 -11.70
N GLU A 98 14.24 -3.81 -12.64
CA GLU A 98 14.63 -4.73 -13.70
C GLU A 98 15.41 -5.93 -13.16
N PRO A 99 16.57 -5.75 -12.49
CA PRO A 99 17.28 -6.88 -11.91
C PRO A 99 16.42 -7.62 -10.88
N LEU A 100 15.58 -6.91 -10.12
CA LEU A 100 14.65 -7.54 -9.19
C LEU A 100 13.66 -8.47 -9.91
N PHE A 101 13.03 -8.02 -10.99
CA PHE A 101 12.05 -8.84 -11.71
C PHE A 101 12.70 -9.96 -12.52
N ARG A 102 13.95 -9.81 -12.96
CA ARG A 102 14.73 -10.91 -13.56
C ARG A 102 14.99 -12.03 -12.55
N LEU A 103 15.12 -11.72 -11.27
CA LEU A 103 15.27 -12.73 -10.22
C LEU A 103 13.95 -13.42 -9.85
N LEU A 104 12.82 -12.75 -10.07
CA LEU A 104 11.50 -13.21 -9.60
C LEU A 104 10.66 -13.90 -10.68
N LEU A 105 10.93 -13.63 -11.95
CA LEU A 105 10.20 -14.14 -13.10
C LEU A 105 11.10 -15.10 -13.89
N SER A 106 10.49 -16.05 -14.60
CA SER A 106 11.26 -17.05 -15.37
C SER A 106 11.90 -16.44 -16.60
N ASP A 107 13.00 -17.05 -17.08
CA ASP A 107 13.66 -16.62 -18.32
C ASP A 107 12.68 -16.63 -19.52
N LEU A 108 11.79 -17.61 -19.59
CA LEU A 108 10.74 -17.68 -20.62
C LEU A 108 9.81 -16.46 -20.60
N TYR A 109 9.53 -15.90 -19.42
CA TYR A 109 8.74 -14.68 -19.31
C TYR A 109 9.48 -13.48 -19.90
N VAL A 110 10.78 -13.38 -19.63
CA VAL A 110 11.66 -12.28 -20.07
C VAL A 110 11.87 -12.29 -21.58
N LEU A 111 11.78 -13.45 -22.23
CA LEU A 111 11.89 -13.57 -23.70
C LEU A 111 10.75 -12.87 -24.47
N SER A 112 9.61 -12.64 -23.83
CA SER A 112 8.52 -11.85 -24.43
C SER A 112 8.81 -10.35 -24.24
N ALA A 113 9.46 -9.73 -25.22
CA ALA A 113 9.97 -8.36 -25.13
C ALA A 113 8.88 -7.33 -24.75
N GLU A 114 7.72 -7.38 -25.42
CA GLU A 114 6.60 -6.48 -25.15
C GLU A 114 6.05 -6.65 -23.73
N LYS A 115 5.77 -7.90 -23.33
CA LYS A 115 5.29 -8.22 -21.99
C LYS A 115 6.27 -7.78 -20.91
N TRP A 116 7.55 -8.02 -21.15
CA TRP A 116 8.63 -7.66 -20.24
C TRP A 116 8.70 -6.14 -20.05
N GLU A 117 8.65 -5.37 -21.13
CA GLU A 117 8.68 -3.91 -21.06
C GLU A 117 7.47 -3.35 -20.28
N LEU A 118 6.27 -3.86 -20.55
CA LEU A 118 5.06 -3.50 -19.83
C LEU A 118 5.16 -3.81 -18.33
N THR A 119 5.67 -4.99 -17.98
CA THR A 119 5.87 -5.39 -16.58
C THR A 119 6.85 -4.47 -15.87
N LEU A 120 7.97 -4.12 -16.51
CA LEU A 120 8.94 -3.19 -15.93
C LEU A 120 8.35 -1.80 -15.76
N ARG A 121 7.63 -1.28 -16.76
CA ARG A 121 7.01 0.04 -16.72
C ARG A 121 5.97 0.14 -15.61
N MET A 122 5.00 -0.76 -15.59
CA MET A 122 4.00 -0.85 -14.54
C MET A 122 4.63 -1.12 -13.16
N GLY A 123 5.67 -1.95 -13.12
CA GLY A 123 6.44 -2.24 -11.91
C GLY A 123 7.04 -0.99 -11.28
N ARG A 124 7.63 -0.08 -12.08
CA ARG A 124 8.18 1.20 -11.57
C ARG A 124 7.08 2.06 -10.93
N ILE A 125 5.93 2.16 -11.58
CA ILE A 125 4.79 2.95 -11.08
C ILE A 125 4.26 2.33 -9.77
N MET A 126 3.96 1.03 -9.78
CA MET A 126 3.38 0.35 -8.62
C MET A 126 4.38 0.13 -7.48
N PHE A 127 5.69 0.23 -7.71
CA PHE A 127 6.64 0.23 -6.59
C PHE A 127 6.40 1.41 -5.66
N GLY A 128 5.98 2.56 -6.18
CA GLY A 128 5.56 3.72 -5.39
C GLY A 128 4.40 3.40 -4.43
N PHE A 129 3.47 2.54 -4.86
CA PHE A 129 2.35 2.11 -4.03
C PHE A 129 2.80 1.35 -2.77
N THR A 130 3.96 0.70 -2.81
CA THR A 130 4.52 -0.08 -1.68
C THR A 130 4.74 0.77 -0.43
N PHE A 131 5.18 2.02 -0.61
CA PHE A 131 5.31 2.99 0.49
C PHE A 131 3.93 3.31 1.09
N PHE A 132 2.98 3.69 0.24
CA PHE A 132 1.66 4.13 0.69
C PHE A 132 0.85 3.02 1.34
N VAL A 133 0.90 1.80 0.79
CA VAL A 133 0.18 0.66 1.36
C VAL A 133 0.75 0.26 2.74
N THR A 134 2.05 0.48 2.95
CA THR A 134 2.69 0.28 4.25
C THR A 134 2.28 1.35 5.26
N MET A 135 2.26 2.63 4.85
CA MET A 135 1.75 3.70 5.72
C MET A 135 0.27 3.48 6.07
N TYR A 136 -0.54 3.09 5.08
CA TYR A 136 -1.93 2.72 5.25
C TYR A 136 -2.09 1.61 6.30
N ALA A 137 -1.33 0.53 6.20
CA ALA A 137 -1.34 -0.57 7.16
C ALA A 137 -1.05 -0.09 8.60
N PHE A 138 -0.04 0.76 8.76
CA PHE A 138 0.31 1.35 10.05
C PHE A 138 -0.80 2.23 10.62
N TYR A 139 -1.36 3.14 9.82
CA TYR A 139 -2.45 3.99 10.26
C TYR A 139 -3.72 3.20 10.59
N MET A 140 -3.99 2.13 9.82
CA MET A 140 -5.09 1.22 10.09
C MET A 140 -4.92 0.54 11.45
N GLY A 141 -3.75 -0.02 11.73
CA GLY A 141 -3.45 -0.65 13.01
C GLY A 141 -3.61 0.32 14.18
N LEU A 142 -3.11 1.55 14.04
CA LEU A 142 -3.22 2.58 15.06
C LEU A 142 -4.69 3.00 15.28
N LEU A 143 -5.47 3.22 14.20
CA LEU A 143 -6.89 3.54 14.31
C LEU A 143 -7.70 2.42 14.96
N ASN A 144 -7.41 1.16 14.62
CA ASN A 144 -8.05 0.00 15.23
C ASN A 144 -7.72 -0.09 16.74
N ALA A 145 -6.46 0.15 17.13
CA ALA A 145 -6.05 0.20 18.53
C ALA A 145 -6.75 1.34 19.31
N LEU A 146 -7.11 2.42 18.62
CA LEU A 146 -7.89 3.53 19.16
C LEU A 146 -9.41 3.32 19.09
N GLY A 147 -9.88 2.12 18.71
CA GLY A 147 -11.30 1.80 18.62
C GLY A 147 -12.02 2.39 17.40
N SER A 148 -11.30 2.88 16.40
CA SER A 148 -11.86 3.41 15.16
C SER A 148 -11.81 2.39 14.03
N PHE A 149 -12.91 1.68 13.82
CA PHE A 149 -12.99 0.61 12.82
C PHE A 149 -13.63 1.03 11.48
N GLY A 150 -14.38 2.14 11.48
CA GLY A 150 -15.16 2.58 10.32
C GLY A 150 -14.30 3.03 9.13
N LEU A 151 -13.40 4.00 9.37
CA LEU A 151 -12.50 4.50 8.32
C LEU A 151 -11.56 3.40 7.78
N PRO A 152 -10.89 2.59 8.63
CA PRO A 152 -10.17 1.40 8.19
C PRO A 152 -10.96 0.46 7.29
N ALA A 153 -12.25 0.22 7.58
CA ALA A 153 -13.07 -0.71 6.81
C ALA A 153 -13.44 -0.18 5.41
N LEU A 154 -13.47 1.13 5.21
CA LEU A 154 -13.83 1.75 3.91
C LEU A 154 -12.62 1.99 3.01
N ALA A 155 -11.44 2.20 3.58
CA ALA A 155 -10.23 2.50 2.82
C ALA A 155 -9.90 1.45 1.71
N PRO A 156 -10.07 0.13 1.88
CA PRO A 156 -9.89 -0.85 0.80
C PRO A 156 -10.69 -0.53 -0.47
N ALA A 157 -11.90 0.01 -0.34
CA ALA A 157 -12.75 0.37 -1.46
C ALA A 157 -12.13 1.48 -2.33
N LEU A 158 -11.42 2.44 -1.73
CA LEU A 158 -10.79 3.55 -2.46
C LEU A 158 -9.74 3.08 -3.46
N LEU A 159 -9.01 2.01 -3.15
CA LEU A 159 -8.04 1.44 -4.08
C LEU A 159 -8.75 0.91 -5.34
N ASN A 160 -9.84 0.16 -5.18
CA ASN A 160 -10.60 -0.36 -6.31
C ASN A 160 -11.30 0.74 -7.11
N VAL A 161 -11.87 1.75 -6.44
CA VAL A 161 -12.46 2.93 -7.11
C VAL A 161 -11.40 3.65 -7.93
N SER A 162 -10.21 3.90 -7.36
CA SER A 162 -9.10 4.53 -8.08
C SER A 162 -8.66 3.72 -9.29
N MET A 163 -8.46 2.41 -9.14
CA MET A 163 -8.12 1.52 -10.26
C MET A 163 -9.18 1.58 -11.37
N LEU A 164 -10.46 1.51 -11.03
CA LEU A 164 -11.54 1.61 -12.01
C LEU A 164 -11.53 2.96 -12.73
N ILE A 165 -11.49 4.08 -11.99
CA ILE A 165 -11.47 5.43 -12.58
C ILE A 165 -10.33 5.57 -13.59
N PHE A 166 -9.11 5.19 -13.21
CA PHE A 166 -7.96 5.32 -14.10
C PHE A 166 -7.97 4.31 -15.26
N THR A 167 -8.58 3.14 -15.08
CA THR A 167 -8.74 2.15 -16.16
C THR A 167 -9.66 2.65 -17.26
N PHE A 168 -10.70 3.41 -16.91
CA PHE A 168 -11.64 4.01 -17.86
C PHE A 168 -11.25 5.42 -18.33
N MET A 169 -10.11 5.97 -17.89
CA MET A 169 -9.59 7.21 -18.44
C MET A 169 -9.13 7.02 -19.89
N PRO A 170 -9.13 8.08 -20.71
CA PRO A 170 -8.71 7.99 -22.11
C PRO A 170 -7.30 7.38 -22.24
N PRO A 171 -7.11 6.30 -23.02
CA PRO A 171 -5.82 5.62 -23.16
C PRO A 171 -4.69 6.53 -23.63
N GLU A 172 -5.01 7.55 -24.44
CA GLU A 172 -4.08 8.57 -24.95
C GLU A 172 -3.43 9.44 -23.87
N TRP A 173 -3.96 9.43 -22.63
CA TRP A 173 -3.32 10.10 -21.49
C TRP A 173 -2.14 9.32 -20.92
N PHE A 174 -1.95 8.09 -21.37
CA PHE A 174 -0.92 7.18 -20.87
C PHE A 174 0.03 6.75 -21.97
N GLN A 175 1.26 6.38 -21.59
CA GLN A 175 2.32 6.03 -22.54
C GLN A 175 2.28 4.56 -22.99
N GLY A 176 1.60 3.70 -22.24
CA GLY A 176 1.54 2.26 -22.49
C GLY A 176 0.21 1.65 -22.08
N ALA A 177 -0.10 0.52 -22.68
CA ALA A 177 -1.28 -0.26 -22.34
C ALA A 177 -1.22 -0.70 -20.86
N GLY A 178 -2.30 -0.48 -20.11
CA GLY A 178 -2.37 -0.80 -18.69
C GLY A 178 -1.71 0.20 -17.74
N ASP A 179 -1.03 1.25 -18.25
CA ASP A 179 -0.41 2.28 -17.40
C ASP A 179 -1.45 3.01 -16.54
N GLY A 180 -2.64 3.29 -17.08
CA GLY A 180 -3.73 3.90 -16.31
C GLY A 180 -4.06 3.09 -15.07
N LEU A 181 -4.23 1.78 -15.22
CA LEU A 181 -4.43 0.87 -14.09
C LEU A 181 -3.28 0.91 -13.07
N ALA A 182 -2.02 0.97 -13.52
CA ALA A 182 -0.86 1.09 -12.65
C ALA A 182 -0.86 2.40 -11.83
N TRP A 183 -1.20 3.52 -12.48
CA TRP A 183 -1.40 4.81 -11.80
C TRP A 183 -2.57 4.76 -10.82
N GLY A 184 -3.66 4.09 -11.20
CA GLY A 184 -4.81 3.87 -10.33
C GLY A 184 -4.45 3.12 -9.04
N VAL A 185 -3.53 2.15 -9.10
CA VAL A 185 -2.97 1.48 -7.91
C VAL A 185 -2.21 2.47 -7.02
N LEU A 186 -1.28 3.26 -7.59
CA LEU A 186 -0.49 4.23 -6.85
C LEU A 186 -1.36 5.29 -6.17
N VAL A 187 -2.22 5.95 -6.94
CA VAL A 187 -3.15 6.97 -6.43
C VAL A 187 -4.11 6.36 -5.41
N GLY A 188 -4.58 5.13 -5.64
CA GLY A 188 -5.43 4.43 -4.69
C GLY A 188 -4.76 4.24 -3.34
N GLY A 189 -3.48 3.86 -3.31
CA GLY A 189 -2.71 3.78 -2.06
C GLY A 189 -2.53 5.13 -1.38
N MET A 190 -2.28 6.19 -2.15
CA MET A 190 -2.21 7.56 -1.62
C MET A 190 -3.52 7.97 -0.94
N LEU A 191 -4.66 7.69 -1.58
CA LEU A 191 -5.99 7.96 -1.04
C LEU A 191 -6.26 7.16 0.24
N GLN A 192 -5.88 5.88 0.26
CA GLN A 192 -5.98 5.02 1.44
C GLN A 192 -5.19 5.56 2.63
N ALA A 193 -3.91 5.82 2.42
CA ALA A 193 -3.03 6.34 3.46
C ALA A 193 -3.49 7.74 3.92
N GLY A 194 -3.88 8.61 2.97
CA GLY A 194 -4.37 9.95 3.23
C GLY A 194 -5.67 9.96 4.06
N LEU A 195 -6.64 9.12 3.72
CA LEU A 195 -7.90 9.01 4.48
C LEU A 195 -7.63 8.65 5.95
N LEU A 196 -6.79 7.64 6.19
CA LEU A 196 -6.50 7.20 7.55
C LEU A 196 -5.61 8.20 8.31
N PHE A 197 -4.68 8.85 7.62
CA PHE A 197 -3.89 9.94 8.19
C PHE A 197 -4.78 11.09 8.69
N LEU A 198 -5.76 11.53 7.88
CA LEU A 198 -6.73 12.54 8.29
C LEU A 198 -7.60 12.05 9.46
N GLY A 199 -7.98 10.77 9.45
CA GLY A 199 -8.71 10.13 10.56
C GLY A 199 -7.92 10.05 11.88
N LEU A 200 -6.60 10.00 11.82
CA LEU A 200 -5.72 10.08 13.00
C LEU A 200 -5.56 11.53 13.48
N ARG A 201 -5.42 12.48 12.55
CA ARG A 201 -5.30 13.92 12.86
C ARG A 201 -6.50 14.42 13.65
N SER A 202 -7.71 14.05 13.26
CA SER A 202 -8.94 14.47 13.95
C SER A 202 -9.08 13.89 15.36
N ARG A 203 -8.27 12.89 15.73
CA ARG A 203 -8.27 12.24 17.05
C ARG A 203 -7.07 12.62 17.92
N GLY A 204 -6.36 13.70 17.57
CA GLY A 204 -5.31 14.28 18.41
C GLY A 204 -3.99 13.51 18.47
N GLY A 205 -3.74 12.60 17.51
CA GLY A 205 -2.55 11.75 17.50
C GLY A 205 -2.02 11.51 16.09
N LEU A 206 -1.31 12.49 15.53
CA LEU A 206 -0.44 12.23 14.39
C LEU A 206 0.88 11.68 14.90
N PRO A 207 1.32 10.50 14.42
CA PRO A 207 2.66 10.05 14.67
C PRO A 207 3.65 11.04 14.04
N ARG A 208 4.67 11.41 14.82
CA ARG A 208 5.70 12.38 14.44
C ARG A 208 7.00 11.66 14.14
N TRP A 209 7.72 12.18 13.16
CA TRP A 209 9.10 11.78 12.93
C TRP A 209 9.96 12.21 14.12
N LEU A 210 10.73 11.29 14.69
CA LEU A 210 11.60 11.54 15.85
C LEU A 210 13.06 11.86 15.49
N GLY A 211 13.40 11.94 14.20
CA GLY A 211 14.78 12.00 13.75
C GLY A 211 15.50 10.64 13.83
N LEU A 212 16.78 10.61 13.46
CA LEU A 212 17.62 9.40 13.47
C LEU A 212 18.11 9.01 14.88
N GLY A 213 17.86 9.83 15.91
CA GLY A 213 18.40 9.66 17.27
C GLY A 213 17.50 8.91 18.25
N TRP A 214 16.37 8.34 17.81
CA TRP A 214 15.49 7.63 18.73
C TRP A 214 16.04 6.25 19.08
N VAL A 215 16.50 6.10 20.32
CA VAL A 215 16.81 4.81 20.95
C VAL A 215 15.69 4.52 21.96
N PRO A 216 14.97 3.39 21.86
CA PRO A 216 13.98 3.03 22.85
C PRO A 216 14.68 2.88 24.22
N LYS A 217 14.34 3.75 25.17
CA LYS A 217 14.74 3.56 26.57
C LYS A 217 13.92 2.39 27.11
N ARG A 218 14.62 1.32 27.45
CA ARG A 218 14.07 0.17 28.20
C ARG A 218 13.64 0.61 29.60
#